data_AF-A0A960HUC5-F1
#
_entry.id   AF-A0A960HUC5-F1
#
_cell.length_a   1.000
_cell.length_b   1.000
_cell.length_c   1.000
_cell.angle_alpha   90.00
_cell.angle_beta   90.00
_cell.angle_gamma   90.00
#
_symmetry.space_group_name_H-M   'P 1'
#
loop_
_entity.id
_entity.type
_entity.pdbx_description
1 polymer ?
#
loop_
_entity_poly.entity_id
_entity_poly.type
_entity_poly.pdbx_seq_one_letter_code
_entity_poly.pdbx_strand_id
1 'polypeptide(L)'
;MDFRRTDIETLAGQVARKEVSARELAEHALARIEAADGEVGAFVAVDGEAALAQADQIDARVADGDEVGPLAGVPIGVKDT
;
A
#
# COMPACT_ATOMS: atom_id res chain seq x y z
N MET A 1 -9.19 2.23 -6.30
CA MET A 1 -9.09 1.12 -7.27
C MET A 1 -9.00 -0.20 -6.50
N ASP A 2 -9.70 -1.27 -6.89
CA ASP A 2 -9.48 -2.59 -6.26
C ASP A 2 -8.26 -3.26 -6.90
N PHE A 3 -7.09 -3.10 -6.29
CA PHE A 3 -5.81 -3.58 -6.81
C PHE A 3 -5.54 -5.07 -6.54
N ARG A 4 -6.44 -5.79 -5.85
CA ARG A 4 -6.22 -7.21 -5.46
C ARG A 4 -6.16 -8.18 -6.64
N ARG A 5 -6.51 -7.73 -7.85
CA ARG A 5 -6.43 -8.49 -9.09
C ARG A 5 -5.25 -8.08 -9.98
N THR A 6 -4.44 -7.13 -9.51
CA THR A 6 -3.22 -6.69 -10.17
C THR A 6 -2.03 -7.41 -9.53
N ASP A 7 -1.12 -7.93 -10.34
CA ASP A 7 0.13 -8.50 -9.82
C ASP A 7 1.05 -7.41 -9.25
N ILE A 8 1.96 -7.82 -8.37
CA ILE A 8 2.79 -6.89 -7.58
C ILE A 8 3.73 -6.07 -8.46
N GLU A 9 4.28 -6.66 -9.52
CA GLU A 9 5.20 -5.98 -10.45
C GLU A 9 4.46 -4.86 -11.20
N THR A 10 3.29 -5.18 -11.74
CA THR A 10 2.42 -4.19 -12.40
C THR A 10 2.02 -3.10 -11.42
N LEU A 11 1.60 -3.44 -10.20
CA LEU A 11 1.14 -2.45 -9.21
C LEU A 11 2.26 -1.48 -8.80
N ALA A 12 3.46 -1.98 -8.51
CA ALA A 12 4.62 -1.13 -8.21
C ALA A 12 4.99 -0.24 -9.41
N GLY A 13 4.90 -0.78 -10.62
CA GLY A 13 5.11 -0.01 -11.86
C GLY A 13 4.10 1.13 -12.03
N GLN A 14 2.83 0.90 -11.67
CA GLN A 14 1.79 1.93 -11.70
C GLN A 14 2.08 3.06 -10.71
N VAL A 15 2.56 2.74 -9.51
CA VAL A 15 3.01 3.74 -8.52
C VAL A 15 4.18 4.56 -9.07
N ALA A 16 5.22 3.90 -9.58
CA ALA A 16 6.40 4.59 -10.12
C ALA A 16 6.08 5.52 -11.31
N ARG A 17 5.04 5.20 -12.09
CA ARG A 17 4.55 6.02 -13.22
C ARG A 17 3.51 7.06 -12.82
N LYS A 18 3.16 7.17 -11.53
CA LYS A 18 2.12 8.06 -11.00
C LYS A 18 0.71 7.77 -11.58
N GLU A 19 0.45 6.53 -11.99
CA GLU A 19 -0.86 6.08 -12.48
C GLU A 19 -1.83 5.81 -11.31
N VAL A 20 -1.28 5.43 -10.15
CA VAL A 20 -1.94 5.33 -8.85
C VAL A 20 -0.95 5.78 -7.78
N SER A 21 -1.41 6.41 -6.71
CA SER A 21 -0.55 6.80 -5.59
C SER A 21 -0.39 5.66 -4.57
N ALA A 22 0.76 5.62 -3.89
CA ALA A 22 0.97 4.74 -2.75
C ALA A 22 -0.08 4.99 -1.66
N ARG A 23 -0.46 6.25 -1.45
CA ARG A 23 -1.49 6.64 -0.49
C ARG A 23 -2.85 6.01 -0.80
N GLU A 24 -3.29 6.06 -2.06
CA GLU A 24 -4.56 5.44 -2.48
C GLU A 24 -4.56 3.92 -2.25
N LEU A 25 -3.42 3.25 -2.46
CA LEU A 25 -3.28 1.82 -2.20
C LEU A 25 -3.34 1.51 -0.70
N ALA A 26 -2.67 2.31 0.14
CA ALA A 26 -2.71 2.17 1.59
C ALA A 26 -4.12 2.41 2.14
N GLU A 27 -4.80 3.48 1.73
CA GLU A 27 -6.18 3.78 2.13
C GLU A 27 -7.14 2.66 1.72
N HIS A 28 -7.01 2.12 0.49
CA HIS A 28 -7.82 1.00 0.05
C HIS A 28 -7.54 -0.28 0.85
N ALA A 29 -6.28 -0.57 1.21
CA ALA A 29 -5.93 -1.71 2.05
C ALA A 29 -6.54 -1.59 3.45
N LEU A 30 -6.41 -0.41 4.09
CA LEU A 30 -6.93 -0.15 5.43
C LEU A 30 -8.46 -0.24 5.46
N ALA A 31 -9.16 0.37 4.50
CA ALA A 31 -10.61 0.28 4.39
C ALA A 31 -11.10 -1.17 4.23
N ARG A 32 -10.31 -2.02 3.54
CA ARG A 32 -10.62 -3.44 3.41
C ARG A 32 -10.42 -4.22 4.70
N ILE A 33 -9.38 -3.89 5.47
CA ILE A 33 -9.16 -4.49 6.80
C ILE A 33 -10.34 -4.14 7.70
N GLU A 34 -10.73 -2.86 7.76
CA GLU A 34 -11.87 -2.40 8.55
C GLU A 34 -13.17 -3.13 8.18
N ALA A 35 -13.43 -3.33 6.88
CA ALA A 35 -14.66 -3.94 6.41
C ALA A 35 -14.75 -5.47 6.58
N ALA A 36 -13.62 -6.18 6.66
CA ALA A 36 -13.61 -7.64 6.56
C ALA A 36 -12.93 -8.37 7.72
N ASP A 37 -11.98 -7.74 8.42
CA ASP A 37 -11.13 -8.46 9.37
C ASP A 37 -11.86 -8.87 10.66
N GLY A 38 -12.99 -8.23 10.97
CA GLY A 38 -13.88 -8.66 12.05
C GLY A 38 -14.45 -10.08 11.86
N GLU A 39 -14.58 -10.54 10.61
CA GLU A 39 -15.01 -11.91 10.28
C GLU A 39 -13.83 -12.85 10.01
N VAL A 40 -12.77 -12.34 9.36
CA VAL A 40 -11.62 -13.15 8.93
C VAL A 40 -10.63 -13.40 10.06
N GLY A 41 -10.39 -12.40 10.92
CA GLY A 41 -9.42 -12.47 12.02
C GLY A 41 -7.97 -12.67 11.56
N ALA A 42 -7.54 -11.98 10.49
CA ALA A 42 -6.21 -12.13 9.91
C ALA A 42 -5.15 -11.20 10.51
N PHE A 43 -5.52 -10.01 11.01
CA PHE A 43 -4.55 -9.06 11.56
C PHE A 43 -4.56 -9.05 13.10
N VAL A 44 -3.36 -9.14 13.69
CA VAL A 44 -3.18 -9.01 15.15
C VAL A 44 -3.07 -7.54 15.55
N ALA A 45 -2.37 -6.75 14.74
CA ALA A 45 -2.20 -5.31 14.93
C ALA A 45 -2.17 -4.62 13.56
N VAL A 46 -2.71 -3.39 13.52
CA VAL A 46 -2.76 -2.55 12.33
C VAL A 46 -2.31 -1.15 12.71
N ASP A 47 -1.21 -0.69 12.10
CA ASP A 47 -0.72 0.68 12.27
C ASP A 47 -1.03 1.51 11.01
N GLY A 48 -2.28 1.97 10.92
CA GLY A 48 -2.76 2.71 9.76
C GLY A 48 -2.10 4.09 9.59
N GLU A 49 -1.77 4.76 10.69
CA GLU A 49 -1.10 6.06 10.63
C GLU A 49 0.31 5.94 10.05
N ALA A 50 1.09 4.98 10.54
CA ALA A 50 2.43 4.72 10.01
C ALA A 50 2.39 4.29 8.54
N ALA A 51 1.42 3.45 8.15
CA ALA A 51 1.26 3.03 6.77
C ALA A 51 0.96 4.20 5.83
N LEU A 52 0.07 5.12 6.23
CA LEU A 52 -0.24 6.32 5.44
C LEU A 52 0.95 7.27 5.37
N ALA A 53 1.66 7.50 6.47
CA ALA A 53 2.84 8.36 6.49
C ALA A 53 3.98 7.82 5.59
N GLN A 54 4.19 6.50 5.56
CA GLN A 54 5.15 5.88 4.65
C GLN A 54 4.71 5.99 3.19
N ALA A 55 3.42 5.83 2.92
CA ALA A 55 2.87 5.99 1.58
C ALA A 55 3.08 7.43 1.06
N ASP A 56 2.80 8.44 1.87
CA ASP A 56 3.03 9.85 1.52
C ASP A 56 4.51 10.13 1.21
N GLN A 57 5.44 9.51 1.95
CA GLN A 57 6.89 9.63 1.68
C GLN A 57 7.28 9.00 0.35
N ILE A 58 6.70 7.86 -0.02
CA ILE A 58 6.93 7.23 -1.32
C ILE A 58 6.39 8.11 -2.45
N ASP A 59 5.16 8.62 -2.30
CA ASP A 59 4.56 9.49 -3.30
C ASP A 59 5.38 10.77 -3.51
N ALA A 60 5.94 11.36 -2.45
CA ALA A 60 6.85 12.50 -2.54
C ALA A 60 8.13 12.16 -3.33
N ARG A 61 8.77 11.03 -3.02
CA ARG A 61 9.98 10.58 -3.75
C ARG A 61 9.70 10.32 -5.23
N VAL A 62 8.58 9.67 -5.53
CA VAL A 62 8.13 9.47 -6.92
C VAL A 62 7.84 10.82 -7.59
N ALA A 63 7.24 11.77 -6.87
CA ALA A 63 6.98 13.13 -7.37
C ALA A 63 8.28 13.82 -7.79
N ASP A 64 9.31 13.74 -6.96
CA ASP A 64 10.64 14.33 -7.16
C ASP A 64 11.48 13.62 -8.25
N GLY A 65 11.02 12.46 -8.73
CA GLY A 65 11.71 11.67 -9.76
C GLY A 65 12.86 10.83 -9.21
N ASP A 66 12.87 10.59 -7.89
CA ASP A 66 13.83 9.70 -7.26
C ASP A 66 13.67 8.27 -7.77
N GLU A 67 14.79 7.54 -7.80
CA GLU A 67 14.73 6.09 -7.95
C GLU A 67 14.10 5.46 -6.69
N VAL A 68 12.99 4.75 -6.89
CA VAL A 68 12.27 4.04 -5.84
C VAL A 68 12.45 2.52 -5.98
N GLY A 69 12.35 1.81 -4.87
CA GLY A 69 12.58 0.37 -4.84
C GLY A 69 11.51 -0.43 -5.61
N PRO A 70 11.78 -1.71 -5.92
CA PRO A 70 10.92 -2.54 -6.78
C PRO A 70 9.52 -2.84 -6.21
N LEU A 71 9.28 -2.51 -4.92
CA LEU A 71 7.99 -2.68 -4.24
C LEU A 71 7.47 -1.36 -3.67
N ALA A 72 7.98 -0.21 -4.14
CA ALA A 72 7.57 1.09 -3.64
C ALA A 72 6.06 1.29 -3.74
N GLY A 73 5.43 1.62 -2.61
CA GLY A 73 3.99 1.90 -2.51
C GLY A 73 3.08 0.67 -2.47
N VAL A 74 3.61 -0.55 -2.56
CA VAL A 74 2.81 -1.79 -2.45
C VAL A 74 2.49 -2.08 -0.98
N PRO A 75 1.21 -2.17 -0.58
CA PRO A 75 0.84 -2.53 0.80
C PRO A 75 1.23 -3.98 1.12
N ILE A 76 1.79 -4.22 2.31
CA ILE A 76 2.17 -5.55 2.78
C ILE A 76 1.63 -5.80 4.20
N GLY A 77 1.26 -7.05 4.47
CA GLY A 77 1.04 -7.55 5.83
C GLY A 77 2.26 -8.36 6.28
N VAL A 78 2.64 -8.24 7.55
CA VAL A 78 3.77 -8.96 8.13
C VAL A 78 3.25 -9.93 9.19
N LYS A 79 3.77 -11.17 9.17
CA LYS A 79 3.42 -12.19 10.16
C LYS A 79 3.99 -11.81 11.53
N ASP A 80 3.14 -11.83 12.55
CA ASP A 80 3.54 -11.74 13.95
C ASP A 80 3.96 -13.14 14.46
N THR A 81 5.19 -13.30 14.94
CA THR A 81 5.83 -14.60 15.26
C THR A 81 6.38 -14.67 16.67
#